data_AF-W9Z6H9-F1
#
_entry.id   AF-W9Z6H9-F1
#
_cell.length_a   1.000
_cell.length_b   1.000
_cell.length_c   1.000
_cell.angle_alpha   90.00
_cell.angle_beta   90.00
_cell.angle_gamma   90.00
#
_symmetry.space_group_name_H-M   'P 1'
#
loop_
_entity.id
_entity.type
_entity.pdbx_description
1 polymer ?
#
loop_
_entity_poly.entity_id
_entity_poly.type
_entity_poly.pdbx_seq_one_letter_code
_entity_poly.pdbx_strand_id
1 'polypeptide(L)'
;MAELAATYHAQGRHDEDEEISAKVLELRRQVLGEKHPDTIRSLADLGTTYHAQGRYDEALQLHQTALDLRRHVLGENHPDTMQSVAYLASIREALQQLPSLV
;
A
#
# COMPACT_ATOMS: atom_id res chain seq x y z
N MET A 1 -0.59 17.33 -1.49
CA MET A 1 -1.57 16.25 -1.25
C MET A 1 -0.90 15.05 -0.62
N ALA A 2 0.10 14.42 -1.24
CA ALA A 2 0.83 13.29 -0.63
C ALA A 2 1.46 13.62 0.75
N GLU A 3 2.10 14.80 0.90
CA GLU A 3 2.64 15.24 2.20
C GLU A 3 1.55 15.45 3.28
N LEU A 4 0.34 15.82 2.86
CA LEU A 4 -0.79 16.03 3.77
C LEU A 4 -1.36 14.69 4.25
N ALA A 5 -1.51 13.73 3.34
CA ALA A 5 -1.86 12.34 3.68
C ALA A 5 -0.88 11.76 4.70
N ALA A 6 0.44 11.86 4.44
CA ALA A 6 1.47 11.40 5.37
C ALA A 6 1.38 12.07 6.75
N THR A 7 1.02 13.37 6.79
CA THR A 7 0.81 14.10 8.04
C THR A 7 -0.41 13.57 8.80
N TYR A 8 -1.53 13.34 8.13
CA TYR A 8 -2.73 12.77 8.75
C TYR A 8 -2.48 11.35 9.25
N HIS A 9 -1.77 10.53 8.47
CA HIS A 9 -1.36 9.20 8.88
C HIS A 9 -0.55 9.21 10.18
N ALA A 10 0.46 10.08 10.27
CA ALA A 10 1.29 10.21 11.46
C ALA A 10 0.51 10.71 12.69
N GLN A 11 -0.63 11.38 12.49
CA GLN A 11 -1.53 11.83 13.54
C GLN A 11 -2.59 10.78 13.93
N GLY A 12 -2.61 9.61 13.29
CA GLY A 12 -3.65 8.59 13.48
C GLY A 12 -5.00 8.94 12.84
N ARG A 13 -5.01 9.95 11.95
CA ARG A 13 -6.21 10.44 11.25
C ARG A 13 -6.38 9.69 9.93
N HIS A 14 -6.72 8.41 10.05
CA HIS A 14 -6.67 7.48 8.93
C HIS A 14 -7.78 7.70 7.89
N ASP A 15 -8.94 8.22 8.27
CA ASP A 15 -10.04 8.50 7.34
C ASP A 15 -9.70 9.69 6.43
N GLU A 16 -9.10 10.75 6.99
CA GLU A 16 -8.62 11.88 6.18
C GLU A 16 -7.39 11.53 5.33
N ASP A 17 -6.52 10.65 5.83
CA ASP A 17 -5.44 10.08 5.02
C ASP A 17 -6.00 9.28 3.83
N GLU A 18 -6.98 8.41 4.05
CA GLU A 18 -7.61 7.60 3.01
C GLU A 18 -8.18 8.47 1.88
N GLU A 19 -8.97 9.50 2.23
CA GLU A 19 -9.58 10.38 1.23
C GLU A 19 -8.51 11.02 0.33
N ILE A 20 -7.44 11.55 0.94
CA ILE A 20 -6.36 12.21 0.21
C ILE A 20 -5.53 11.21 -0.59
N SER A 21 -5.17 10.07 0.01
CA SER A 21 -4.36 9.03 -0.62
C SER A 21 -5.07 8.38 -1.81
N ALA A 22 -6.38 8.11 -1.68
CA ALA A 22 -7.21 7.63 -2.77
C ALA A 22 -7.28 8.65 -3.92
N LYS A 23 -7.44 9.95 -3.60
CA LYS A 23 -7.47 10.99 -4.63
C LYS A 23 -6.13 11.15 -5.35
N VAL A 24 -5.02 11.08 -4.61
CA VAL A 24 -3.67 11.12 -5.17
C VAL A 24 -3.43 9.93 -6.11
N LEU A 25 -3.85 8.73 -5.71
CA LEU A 25 -3.74 7.53 -6.53
C LEU A 25 -4.53 7.68 -7.83
N GLU A 26 -5.78 8.14 -7.78
CA GLU A 26 -6.61 8.35 -8.97
C GLU A 26 -5.94 9.34 -9.96
N LEU A 27 -5.48 10.48 -9.45
CA LEU A 27 -4.82 11.51 -10.28
C LEU A 27 -3.52 10.99 -10.89
N ARG A 28 -2.70 10.26 -10.13
CA ARG A 28 -1.45 9.67 -10.65
C ARG A 28 -1.72 8.60 -11.69
N ARG A 29 -2.75 7.77 -11.52
CA ARG A 29 -3.20 6.81 -12.55
C ARG A 29 -3.58 7.51 -13.84
N GLN A 30 -4.35 8.61 -13.76
CA GLN A 30 -4.80 9.35 -14.93
C GLN A 30 -3.64 10.07 -15.65
N VAL A 31 -2.73 10.69 -14.91
CA VAL A 31 -1.67 11.56 -15.47
C VAL A 31 -0.41 10.76 -15.85
N LEU A 32 -0.01 9.80 -15.03
CA LEU A 32 1.27 9.09 -15.15
C LEU A 32 1.08 7.64 -15.63
N GLY A 33 -0.11 7.08 -15.48
CA GLY A 33 -0.41 5.67 -15.75
C GLY A 33 -0.10 4.73 -14.58
N GLU A 34 -0.63 3.51 -14.66
CA GLU A 34 -0.52 2.47 -13.61
C GLU A 34 0.93 2.05 -13.32
N LYS A 35 1.79 2.00 -14.34
CA LYS A 35 3.17 1.50 -14.22
C LYS A 35 4.17 2.55 -13.74
N HIS A 36 3.75 3.79 -13.52
CA HIS A 36 4.65 4.83 -13.06
C HIS A 36 5.04 4.59 -11.59
N PRO A 37 6.33 4.71 -11.21
CA PRO A 37 6.77 4.47 -9.83
C PRO A 37 5.97 5.22 -8.76
N ASP A 38 5.58 6.47 -9.02
CA ASP A 38 4.73 7.23 -8.09
C ASP A 38 3.31 6.69 -7.94
N THR A 39 2.72 6.16 -9.01
CA THR A 39 1.42 5.49 -8.95
C THR A 39 1.52 4.24 -8.10
N ILE A 40 2.59 3.46 -8.30
CA ILE A 40 2.83 2.23 -7.56
C ILE A 40 3.12 2.50 -6.08
N ARG A 41 3.85 3.58 -5.77
CA ARG A 41 4.03 4.05 -4.38
C ARG A 41 2.70 4.40 -3.74
N SER A 42 1.83 5.12 -4.45
CA SER A 42 0.50 5.51 -3.93
C SER A 42 -0.39 4.32 -3.61
N LEU A 43 -0.29 3.22 -4.37
CA LEU A 43 -0.99 1.96 -4.05
C LEU A 43 -0.53 1.41 -2.70
N ALA A 44 0.79 1.40 -2.45
CA ALA A 44 1.33 0.91 -1.18
C ALA A 44 0.99 1.84 -0.01
N ASP A 45 0.98 3.16 -0.23
CA ASP A 45 0.61 4.13 0.79
C ASP A 45 -0.85 3.95 1.21
N LEU A 46 -1.79 3.86 0.24
CA LEU A 46 -3.20 3.60 0.54
C LEU A 46 -3.42 2.23 1.21
N GLY A 47 -2.65 1.21 0.82
CA GLY A 47 -2.66 -0.08 1.50
C GLY A 47 -2.24 0.03 2.98
N THR A 48 -1.29 0.91 3.28
CA THR A 48 -0.82 1.17 4.65
C THR A 48 -1.90 1.86 5.47
N THR A 49 -2.64 2.81 4.87
CA THR A 49 -3.80 3.45 5.50
C THR A 49 -4.88 2.43 5.85
N TYR A 50 -5.24 1.54 4.92
CA TYR A 50 -6.22 0.47 5.18
C TYR A 50 -5.77 -0.49 6.28
N HIS A 51 -4.49 -0.84 6.31
CA HIS A 51 -3.94 -1.66 7.40
C HIS A 51 -4.11 -0.97 8.75
N ALA A 52 -3.85 0.34 8.84
CA ALA A 52 -4.01 1.11 10.08
C ALA A 52 -5.48 1.19 10.54
N GLN A 53 -6.44 1.13 9.61
CA GLN A 53 -7.88 1.02 9.89
C GLN A 53 -8.35 -0.41 10.21
N GLY A 54 -7.47 -1.42 10.17
CA GLY A 54 -7.84 -2.83 10.36
C GLY A 54 -8.50 -3.49 9.15
N ARG A 55 -8.50 -2.83 7.98
CA ARG A 55 -9.04 -3.33 6.71
C ARG A 55 -8.00 -4.18 5.97
N TYR A 56 -7.65 -5.32 6.58
CA TYR A 56 -6.50 -6.13 6.16
C TYR A 56 -6.63 -6.71 4.74
N ASP A 57 -7.83 -7.13 4.33
CA ASP A 57 -8.04 -7.69 2.98
C ASP A 57 -7.78 -6.65 1.89
N GLU A 58 -8.27 -5.43 2.08
CA GLU A 58 -8.09 -4.33 1.12
C GLU A 58 -6.63 -3.87 1.08
N ALA A 59 -5.98 -3.78 2.24
CA ALA A 59 -4.54 -3.52 2.31
C ALA A 59 -3.75 -4.58 1.54
N LEU A 60 -4.06 -5.86 1.77
CA LEU A 60 -3.37 -6.99 1.13
C LEU A 60 -3.51 -6.94 -0.40
N GLN A 61 -4.71 -6.63 -0.92
CA GLN A 61 -4.95 -6.50 -2.36
C GLN A 61 -4.12 -5.37 -2.98
N LEU A 62 -4.05 -4.20 -2.33
CA LEU A 62 -3.27 -3.06 -2.81
C LEU A 62 -1.77 -3.33 -2.80
N HIS A 63 -1.25 -3.93 -1.72
CA HIS A 63 0.17 -4.28 -1.64
C HIS A 63 0.57 -5.38 -2.62
N GLN A 64 -0.30 -6.35 -2.91
CA GLN A 64 -0.07 -7.35 -3.96
C GLN A 64 0.00 -6.69 -5.33
N THR A 65 -0.95 -5.81 -5.65
CA THR A 65 -0.95 -5.07 -6.91
C THR A 65 0.33 -4.22 -7.06
N ALA A 66 0.75 -3.55 -5.99
CA ALA A 66 1.99 -2.77 -5.99
C ALA A 66 3.24 -3.66 -6.20
N LEU A 67 3.29 -4.84 -5.57
CA LEU A 67 4.38 -5.79 -5.75
C LEU A 67 4.47 -6.27 -7.21
N ASP A 68 3.36 -6.66 -7.82
CA ASP A 68 3.35 -7.17 -9.18
C ASP A 68 3.79 -6.10 -10.19
N LEU A 69 3.38 -4.85 -9.98
CA LEU A 69 3.85 -3.72 -10.79
C LEU A 69 5.33 -3.43 -10.56
N ARG A 70 5.83 -3.45 -9.31
CA ARG A 70 7.27 -3.27 -9.00
C ARG A 70 8.12 -4.36 -9.65
N ARG A 71 7.69 -5.62 -9.61
CA ARG A 71 8.36 -6.73 -10.30
C ARG A 71 8.46 -6.48 -11.79
N HIS A 72 7.37 -6.04 -12.41
CA HIS A 72 7.33 -5.80 -13.85
C HIS A 72 8.17 -4.59 -14.28
N VAL A 73 8.19 -3.51 -13.48
CA VAL A 73 8.83 -2.24 -13.85
C VAL A 73 10.29 -2.16 -13.39
N LEU A 74 10.60 -2.66 -12.20
CA LEU A 74 11.89 -2.50 -11.52
C LEU A 74 12.68 -3.81 -11.43
N GLY A 75 12.01 -4.96 -11.53
CA GLY A 75 12.61 -6.29 -11.35
C GLY A 75 12.60 -6.78 -9.89
N GLU A 76 12.88 -8.08 -9.71
CA GLU A 76 12.82 -8.77 -8.41
C GLU A 76 13.83 -8.24 -7.38
N ASN A 77 15.02 -7.84 -7.84
CA ASN A 77 16.13 -7.42 -6.95
C ASN A 77 16.10 -5.93 -6.60
N HIS A 78 15.10 -5.18 -7.06
CA HIS A 78 15.00 -3.78 -6.71
C HIS A 78 14.59 -3.62 -5.23
N PRO A 79 15.17 -2.67 -4.48
CA PRO A 79 14.85 -2.47 -3.06
C PRO A 79 13.34 -2.35 -2.77
N ASP A 80 12.60 -1.57 -3.55
CA ASP A 80 11.15 -1.42 -3.39
C ASP A 80 10.38 -2.74 -3.59
N THR A 81 10.81 -3.58 -4.53
CA THR A 81 10.21 -4.90 -4.77
C THR A 81 10.45 -5.79 -3.55
N MET A 82 11.70 -5.85 -3.07
CA MET A 82 12.07 -6.62 -1.88
C MET A 82 11.33 -6.15 -0.63
N GLN A 83 11.18 -4.83 -0.44
CA GLN A 83 10.42 -4.25 0.67
C GLN A 83 8.94 -4.67 0.62
N SER A 84 8.35 -4.69 -0.58
CA SER A 84 6.96 -5.13 -0.78
C SER A 84 6.78 -6.61 -0.44
N VAL A 85 7.74 -7.45 -0.84
CA VAL A 85 7.76 -8.88 -0.48
C VAL A 85 7.86 -9.05 1.04
N ALA A 86 8.77 -8.34 1.70
CA ALA A 86 8.95 -8.41 3.14
C ALA A 86 7.68 -7.99 3.90
N TYR A 87 7.03 -6.92 3.46
CA TYR A 87 5.77 -6.45 4.05
C TYR A 87 4.62 -7.46 3.86
N LEU A 88 4.47 -8.05 2.68
CA LEU A 88 3.45 -9.08 2.46
C LEU A 88 3.74 -10.37 3.25
N ALA A 89 5.00 -10.72 3.43
CA ALA A 89 5.39 -11.86 4.25
C ALA A 89 5.03 -11.63 5.73
N SER A 90 5.29 -10.45 6.29
CA SER A 90 4.95 -10.15 7.69
C SER A 90 3.45 -10.16 7.94
N ILE A 91 2.64 -9.64 7.02
CA ILE A 91 1.17 -9.71 7.13
C ILE A 91 0.69 -11.17 7.10
N ARG A 92 1.19 -11.96 6.15
CA ARG A 92 0.77 -13.37 6.03
C ARG A 92 1.17 -14.19 7.24
N GLU A 93 2.36 -13.96 7.78
CA GLU A 93 2.79 -14.59 9.03
C GLU A 93 1.89 -14.17 10.19
N ALA A 94 1.59 -12.89 10.33
CA ALA A 94 0.66 -12.41 11.37
C ALA A 94 -0.73 -13.05 11.26
N LEU A 95 -1.25 -13.22 10.04
CA LEU A 95 -2.53 -13.90 9.80
C LEU A 95 -2.48 -15.40 10.09
N GLN A 96 -1.35 -16.06 9.84
CA GLN A 96 -1.17 -17.49 10.15
C GLN A 96 -1.00 -17.77 11.65
N GLN A 97 -0.50 -16.79 12.41
CA GLN A 97 -0.32 -16.87 13.86
C GLN A 97 -1.59 -16.48 14.65
N LEU A 98 -2.68 -16.08 13.98
CA LEU A 98 -3.97 -15.90 14.64
C LEU A 98 -4.48 -17.28 15.09
N PRO A 99 -4.66 -17.53 16.41
CA PRO A 99 -5.26 -18.76 16.85
C PRO A 99 -6.66 -18.83 16.25
N SER A 100 -6.94 -19.93 15.55
CA SER A 100 -8.28 -20.28 15.12
C SER A 100 -9.17 -20.27 16.37
N LEU A 101 -10.00 -19.24 16.53
CA LEU A 101 -11.07 -19.22 17.51
C LEU A 101 -12.09 -20.26 17.04
N VAL A 102 -11.90 -21.50 17.49
CA VAL A 102 -12.89 -22.58 17.51
C VAL A 102 -13.40 -22.70 18.93
#